data_AF-A0A2D4I3M6-F1
#
_entry.id   AF-A0A2D4I3M6-F1
#
_cell.length_a   1.000
_cell.length_b   1.000
_cell.length_c   1.000
_cell.angle_alpha   90.00
_cell.angle_beta   90.00
_cell.angle_gamma   90.00
#
_symmetry.space_group_name_H-M   'P 1'
#
loop_
_entity.id
_entity.type
_entity.pdbx_description
1 polymer ?
#
loop_
_entity_poly.entity_id
_entity_poly.type
_entity_poly.pdbx_seq_one_letter_code
_entity_poly.pdbx_strand_id
1 'polypeptide(L)'
;SARAIVSDFQRTHSIPEEIARPPGSPWIVTGSFKRRRQRRERRQRRGCRAGVLARLKRQPHKPSLLSNFVSNAQSLLSKMDEINLTAASNHMVRDCCVIVIPNASLQLACRTIHQQDRNKDSGKTKGGGLCLYIHNKWCTNSCVINRYCSPNVEVMTVMCRPFYLPR
;
A
#
# COMPACT_ATOMS: atom_id res chain seq x y z
N SER A 1 -36.65 36.42 36.86
CA SER A 1 -36.89 37.40 35.79
C SER A 1 -35.55 37.83 35.23
N ALA A 2 -35.19 37.37 34.03
CA ALA A 2 -33.86 37.55 33.44
C ALA A 2 -33.76 38.90 32.73
N ARG A 3 -32.79 39.75 33.13
CA ARG A 3 -32.38 40.93 32.35
C ARG A 3 -31.02 40.65 31.73
N ALA A 4 -31.00 40.41 30.42
CA ALA A 4 -29.78 40.34 29.63
C ALA A 4 -29.23 41.76 29.44
N ILE A 5 -28.05 42.02 29.98
CA ILE A 5 -27.29 43.24 29.69
C ILE A 5 -26.47 42.92 28.44
N VAL A 6 -26.93 43.40 27.28
CA VAL A 6 -26.11 43.48 26.08
C VAL A 6 -25.39 44.82 26.17
N SER A 7 -24.13 44.81 26.60
CA SER A 7 -23.28 46.01 26.50
C SER A 7 -22.71 46.06 25.07
N ASP A 8 -23.23 46.99 24.28
CA ASP A 8 -22.70 47.33 22.96
C ASP A 8 -21.26 47.87 23.09
N PHE A 9 -20.30 47.12 22.57
CA PHE A 9 -18.93 47.60 22.37
C PHE A 9 -18.89 48.48 21.12
N GLN A 10 -19.29 49.75 21.24
CA GLN A 10 -18.96 50.75 20.21
C GLN A 10 -17.53 51.24 20.42
N ARG A 11 -16.58 50.60 19.72
CA ARG A 11 -15.25 51.20 19.49
C ARG A 11 -15.34 52.07 18.25
N THR A 12 -15.82 53.29 18.39
CA THR A 12 -15.77 54.28 17.31
C THR A 12 -14.34 54.79 17.20
N HIS A 13 -13.56 54.19 16.29
CA HIS A 13 -12.45 54.89 15.68
C HIS A 13 -13.02 56.19 15.09
N SER A 14 -12.38 57.33 15.34
CA SER A 14 -12.80 58.69 14.99
C SER A 14 -13.03 58.87 13.47
N ILE A 15 -14.12 58.29 12.97
CA ILE A 15 -14.57 58.37 11.58
C ILE A 15 -15.74 59.35 11.57
N PRO A 16 -15.70 60.40 10.73
CA PRO A 16 -16.82 61.33 10.58
C PRO A 16 -18.13 60.60 10.24
N GLU A 17 -19.25 60.99 10.85
CA GLU A 17 -20.55 60.31 10.69
C GLU A 17 -21.04 60.26 9.23
N GLU A 18 -20.65 61.21 8.38
CA GLU A 18 -20.96 61.18 6.95
C GLU A 18 -20.34 59.99 6.20
N ILE A 19 -19.21 59.46 6.71
CA ILE A 19 -18.49 58.32 6.12
C ILE A 19 -18.83 57.01 6.86
N ALA A 20 -19.29 57.12 8.11
CA ALA A 20 -19.65 55.98 8.93
C ALA A 20 -20.91 55.28 8.37
N ARG A 21 -20.73 54.10 7.77
CA ARG A 21 -21.86 53.30 7.29
C ARG A 21 -22.50 52.56 8.47
N PRO A 22 -23.82 52.71 8.71
CA PRO A 22 -24.47 52.03 9.82
C PRO A 22 -24.43 50.51 9.59
N PRO A 23 -24.15 49.72 10.65
CA PRO A 23 -24.25 48.27 10.59
C PRO A 23 -25.69 47.89 10.22
N GLY A 24 -25.87 47.18 9.10
CA GLY A 24 -27.19 46.78 8.57
C GLY A 24 -27.60 47.42 7.24
N SER A 25 -26.72 48.21 6.59
CA SER A 25 -27.00 48.77 5.25
C SER A 25 -27.34 47.66 4.21
N PRO A 26 -28.39 47.81 3.38
CA PRO A 26 -28.93 46.74 2.53
C PRO A 26 -27.97 46.18 1.47
N TRP A 27 -26.96 46.95 1.08
CA TRP A 27 -25.93 46.52 0.12
C TRP A 27 -24.81 45.69 0.75
N ILE A 28 -24.76 45.57 2.08
CA ILE A 28 -23.92 44.58 2.75
C ILE A 28 -24.69 43.26 2.69
N VAL A 29 -24.56 42.55 1.56
CA VAL A 29 -24.85 41.12 1.54
C VAL A 29 -23.77 40.47 2.42
N THR A 30 -24.03 40.39 3.72
CA THR A 30 -23.33 39.45 4.58
C THR A 30 -23.73 38.08 4.06
N GLY A 31 -22.92 37.55 3.15
CA GLY A 31 -23.13 36.23 2.57
C GLY A 31 -23.41 35.29 3.73
N SER A 32 -24.63 34.75 3.76
CA SER A 32 -25.16 33.90 4.83
C SER A 32 -24.01 33.09 5.41
N PHE A 33 -23.71 33.27 6.69
CA PHE A 33 -22.71 32.48 7.40
C PHE A 33 -23.10 31.01 7.24
N LYS A 34 -22.66 30.38 6.14
CA LYS A 34 -22.74 28.94 5.97
C LYS A 34 -21.81 28.44 7.04
N ARG A 35 -22.39 28.07 8.19
CA ARG A 35 -21.71 27.39 9.29
C ARG A 35 -20.77 26.41 8.61
N ARG A 36 -19.45 26.60 8.75
CA ARG A 36 -18.47 25.60 8.31
C ARG A 36 -18.94 24.31 8.96
N ARG A 37 -19.51 23.40 8.16
CA ARG A 37 -20.03 22.12 8.67
C ARG A 37 -18.97 21.53 9.58
N GLN A 38 -19.33 21.33 10.84
CA GLN A 38 -18.42 20.71 11.79
C GLN A 38 -17.95 19.38 11.19
N ARG A 39 -16.70 19.01 11.46
CA ARG A 39 -16.01 17.85 10.85
C ARG A 39 -16.81 16.53 10.98
N ARG A 40 -17.78 16.47 11.90
CA ARG A 40 -18.74 15.37 12.11
C ARG A 40 -19.88 15.28 11.08
N GLU A 41 -20.26 16.36 10.39
CA GLU A 41 -21.36 16.37 9.40
C GLU A 41 -20.92 15.98 7.98
N ARG A 42 -19.63 15.70 7.77
CA ARG A 42 -19.12 15.26 6.47
C ARG A 42 -19.45 13.77 6.30
N ARG A 43 -20.55 13.46 5.60
CA ARG A 43 -20.94 12.08 5.24
C ARG A 43 -19.94 11.35 4.34
N GLN A 44 -18.97 12.06 3.75
CA GLN A 44 -17.86 11.44 3.05
C GLN A 44 -16.53 11.93 3.61
N ARG A 45 -15.78 11.00 4.20
CA ARG A 45 -14.37 11.22 4.55
C ARG A 45 -13.57 11.32 3.25
N ARG A 46 -13.23 12.54 2.82
CA ARG A 46 -12.14 12.73 1.86
C ARG A 46 -10.87 12.18 2.50
N GLY A 47 -10.27 11.15 1.87
CA GLY A 47 -9.00 10.54 2.30
C GLY A 47 -9.00 9.04 2.62
N CYS A 48 -10.02 8.26 2.25
CA CYS A 48 -10.03 6.81 2.49
C CYS A 48 -9.12 5.97 1.56
N ARG A 49 -8.15 6.56 0.83
CA ARG A 49 -7.15 5.75 0.11
C ARG A 49 -6.28 4.92 1.08
N ALA A 50 -6.01 5.47 2.27
CA ALA A 50 -5.38 4.72 3.35
C ALA A 50 -6.32 3.73 4.05
N GLY A 51 -7.64 3.77 3.81
CA GLY A 51 -8.61 2.93 4.49
C GLY A 51 -8.60 1.47 4.04
N VAL A 52 -8.16 1.18 2.81
CA VAL A 52 -7.94 -0.19 2.34
C VAL A 52 -6.64 -0.72 2.92
N LEU A 53 -5.54 0.02 2.79
CA LEU A 53 -4.23 -0.35 3.35
C LEU A 53 -4.28 -0.49 4.88
N ALA A 54 -4.93 0.42 5.60
CA ALA A 54 -5.13 0.32 7.04
C ALA A 54 -6.04 -0.85 7.44
N ARG A 55 -7.02 -1.21 6.61
CA ARG A 55 -7.89 -2.38 6.84
C ARG A 55 -7.15 -3.69 6.58
N LEU A 56 -6.30 -3.73 5.56
CA LEU A 56 -5.40 -4.84 5.28
C LEU A 56 -4.37 -5.01 6.40
N LYS A 57 -3.76 -3.92 6.87
CA LYS A 57 -2.89 -3.93 8.06
C LYS A 57 -3.60 -4.40 9.33
N ARG A 58 -4.92 -4.15 9.46
CA ARG A 58 -5.74 -4.64 10.58
C ARG A 58 -6.14 -6.11 10.44
N GLN A 59 -6.01 -6.71 9.26
CA GLN A 59 -6.35 -8.11 8.99
C GLN A 59 -5.11 -8.90 8.53
N PRO A 60 -4.11 -9.12 9.41
CA PRO A 60 -2.88 -9.83 9.06
C PRO A 60 -3.10 -11.29 8.63
N HIS A 61 -4.24 -11.89 9.00
CA HIS A 61 -4.64 -13.26 8.67
C HIS A 61 -5.52 -13.37 7.42
N LYS A 62 -5.79 -12.25 6.70
CA LYS A 62 -6.54 -12.24 5.43
C LYS A 62 -5.89 -11.25 4.46
N PRO A 63 -4.73 -11.57 3.86
CA PRO A 63 -4.22 -10.75 2.78
C PRO A 63 -5.21 -10.84 1.60
N SER A 64 -6.04 -9.81 1.43
CA SER A 64 -7.03 -9.77 0.34
C SER A 64 -6.39 -9.50 -1.03
N LEU A 65 -5.07 -9.32 -1.07
CA LEU A 65 -4.30 -9.01 -2.27
C LEU A 65 -3.01 -9.83 -2.23
N LEU A 66 -2.70 -10.46 -3.36
CA LEU A 66 -1.45 -11.17 -3.60
C LEU A 66 -0.27 -10.20 -3.40
N SER A 67 0.42 -10.28 -2.26
CA SER A 67 1.60 -9.45 -2.00
C SER A 67 2.84 -10.09 -2.63
N ASN A 68 3.39 -9.43 -3.65
CA ASN A 68 4.60 -9.88 -4.34
C ASN A 68 5.77 -8.98 -4.01
N PHE A 69 6.91 -9.57 -3.67
CA PHE A 69 8.18 -8.88 -3.56
C PHE A 69 9.14 -9.40 -4.62
N VAL A 70 9.65 -8.48 -5.44
CA VAL A 70 10.56 -8.81 -6.52
C VAL A 70 11.89 -8.15 -6.20
N SER A 71 12.97 -8.94 -6.16
CA SER A 71 14.32 -8.43 -5.94
C SER A 71 15.25 -9.01 -6.99
N ASN A 72 16.14 -8.20 -7.52
CA ASN A 72 17.20 -8.67 -8.40
C ASN A 72 18.43 -9.03 -7.56
N ALA A 73 18.55 -10.32 -7.20
CA ALA A 73 19.82 -10.84 -6.74
C ALA A 73 20.63 -11.23 -7.97
N GLN A 74 21.57 -10.39 -8.39
CA GLN A 74 22.57 -10.78 -9.39
C GLN A 74 23.54 -11.80 -8.76
N SER A 75 23.07 -13.01 -8.42
CA SER A 75 23.74 -14.19 -7.81
C SER A 75 24.86 -13.95 -6.79
N LEU A 76 24.94 -12.77 -6.17
CA LEU A 76 25.95 -12.43 -5.19
C LEU A 76 25.47 -12.95 -3.84
N LEU A 77 26.29 -13.82 -3.22
CA LEU A 77 26.00 -14.41 -1.92
C LEU A 77 25.69 -13.32 -0.87
N SER A 78 26.42 -12.20 -0.90
CA SER A 78 26.18 -11.04 -0.04
C SER A 78 24.78 -10.43 -0.17
N LYS A 79 24.22 -10.40 -1.39
CA LYS A 79 22.85 -9.90 -1.62
C LYS A 79 21.79 -10.92 -1.17
N MET A 80 22.10 -12.21 -1.20
CA MET A 80 21.19 -13.24 -0.69
C MET A 80 21.03 -13.13 0.82
N ASP A 81 22.13 -12.86 1.55
CA ASP A 81 22.08 -12.59 2.99
C ASP A 81 21.32 -11.31 3.31
N GLU A 82 21.50 -10.25 2.51
CA GLU A 82 20.71 -9.02 2.63
C GLU A 82 19.21 -9.28 2.42
N ILE A 83 18.84 -10.09 1.43
CA ILE A 83 17.44 -10.47 1.19
C ILE A 83 16.90 -11.33 2.33
N ASN A 84 17.69 -12.26 2.86
CA ASN A 84 17.33 -13.04 4.05
C ASN A 84 17.09 -12.14 5.25
N LEU A 85 18.01 -11.21 5.52
CA LEU A 85 17.89 -10.24 6.60
C LEU A 85 16.68 -9.34 6.39
N THR A 86 16.40 -8.93 5.15
CA THR A 86 15.23 -8.10 4.81
C THR A 86 13.93 -8.88 5.01
N ALA A 87 13.88 -10.14 4.58
CA ALA A 87 12.76 -11.03 4.84
C ALA A 87 12.58 -11.31 6.35
N ALA A 88 13.67 -11.33 7.11
CA ALA A 88 13.63 -11.51 8.56
C ALA A 88 13.23 -10.22 9.31
N SER A 89 13.65 -9.04 8.87
CA SER A 89 13.47 -7.77 9.60
C SER A 89 12.21 -7.00 9.17
N ASN A 90 11.88 -7.00 7.88
CA ASN A 90 10.80 -6.22 7.32
C ASN A 90 9.52 -7.06 7.19
N HIS A 91 8.50 -6.75 8.00
CA HIS A 91 7.21 -7.45 7.97
C HIS A 91 6.55 -7.46 6.58
N MET A 92 6.75 -6.42 5.77
CA MET A 92 6.18 -6.36 4.43
C MET A 92 6.76 -7.45 3.53
N VAL A 93 8.07 -7.72 3.62
CA VAL A 93 8.75 -8.76 2.84
C VAL A 93 8.56 -10.13 3.49
N ARG A 94 8.61 -10.19 4.83
CA ARG A 94 8.37 -11.41 5.61
C ARG A 94 7.03 -12.05 5.27
N ASP A 95 5.98 -11.24 5.28
CA ASP A 95 4.59 -11.68 5.07
C ASP A 95 4.17 -11.60 3.60
N CYS A 96 5.11 -11.36 2.66
CA CYS A 96 4.82 -11.45 1.23
C CYS A 96 4.38 -12.86 0.84
N CYS A 97 3.28 -12.96 0.10
CA CYS A 97 2.75 -14.21 -0.44
C CYS A 97 3.77 -14.88 -1.36
N VAL A 98 4.39 -14.10 -2.25
CA VAL A 98 5.36 -14.57 -3.23
C VAL A 98 6.58 -13.66 -3.24
N ILE A 99 7.77 -14.26 -3.26
CA ILE A 99 9.03 -13.58 -3.52
C ILE A 99 9.62 -14.11 -4.83
N VAL A 100 10.03 -13.22 -5.73
CA VAL A 100 10.65 -13.59 -7.02
C VAL A 100 12.07 -13.05 -7.05
N ILE A 101 13.04 -13.94 -7.27
CA ILE A 101 14.46 -13.60 -7.33
C ILE A 101 15.09 -14.34 -8.53
N PRO A 102 15.67 -13.62 -9.51
CA PRO A 102 16.46 -14.25 -10.55
C PRO A 102 17.78 -14.77 -9.98
N ASN A 103 18.30 -15.88 -10.51
CA ASN A 103 19.62 -16.43 -10.19
C ASN A 103 19.88 -16.68 -8.69
N ALA A 104 18.84 -17.02 -7.92
CA ALA A 104 18.97 -17.40 -6.52
C ALA A 104 19.04 -18.92 -6.39
N SER A 105 19.83 -19.42 -5.44
CA SER A 105 19.92 -20.86 -5.14
C SER A 105 19.70 -21.19 -3.67
N LEU A 106 19.40 -20.18 -2.84
CA LEU A 106 19.33 -20.32 -1.39
C LEU A 106 17.90 -20.53 -0.91
N GLN A 107 17.74 -21.31 0.16
CA GLN A 107 16.45 -21.48 0.81
C GLN A 107 16.08 -20.30 1.70
N LEU A 108 14.86 -19.79 1.54
CA LEU A 108 14.26 -18.82 2.45
C LEU A 108 13.39 -19.56 3.47
N ALA A 109 13.48 -19.17 4.74
CA ALA A 109 12.70 -19.77 5.82
C ALA A 109 11.18 -19.69 5.54
N CYS A 110 10.46 -20.75 5.92
CA CYS A 110 8.99 -20.85 5.82
C CYS A 110 8.42 -20.68 4.40
N ARG A 111 9.22 -20.97 3.37
CA ARG A 111 8.82 -20.83 1.96
C ARG A 111 9.11 -22.09 1.16
N THR A 112 8.22 -22.38 0.22
CA THR A 112 8.40 -23.42 -0.80
C THR A 112 9.07 -22.78 -2.01
N ILE A 113 10.09 -23.44 -2.55
CA ILE A 113 10.92 -22.91 -3.64
C ILE A 113 10.56 -23.63 -4.93
N HIS A 114 10.28 -22.85 -5.95
CA HIS A 114 10.21 -23.30 -7.33
C HIS A 114 11.36 -22.66 -8.08
N GLN A 115 12.22 -23.46 -8.67
CA GLN A 115 13.36 -23.02 -9.46
C GLN A 115 13.22 -23.49 -10.89
N GLN A 116 13.65 -22.64 -11.81
CA GLN A 116 13.86 -22.96 -13.20
C GLN A 116 15.23 -22.44 -13.60
N ASP A 117 16.15 -23.34 -13.88
CA ASP A 117 17.44 -22.98 -14.46
C ASP A 117 17.31 -22.75 -15.96
N ARG A 118 18.20 -21.92 -16.51
CA ARG A 118 18.27 -21.72 -17.97
C ARG A 118 18.67 -23.01 -18.66
N ASN A 119 18.00 -23.30 -19.76
CA ASN A 119 18.36 -24.39 -20.65
C ASN A 119 19.14 -23.85 -21.87
N LYS A 120 19.56 -24.77 -22.76
CA LYS A 120 20.31 -24.44 -23.98
C LYS A 120 19.56 -23.47 -24.92
N ASP A 121 18.23 -23.47 -24.85
CA ASP A 121 17.36 -22.64 -25.71
C ASP A 121 17.48 -21.15 -25.40
N SER A 122 18.05 -20.77 -24.24
CA SER A 122 18.28 -19.36 -23.92
C SER A 122 19.43 -18.74 -24.73
N GLY A 123 20.29 -19.53 -25.39
CA GLY A 123 21.43 -19.01 -26.16
C GLY A 123 22.49 -18.27 -25.33
N LYS A 124 22.32 -18.18 -24.01
CA LYS A 124 23.29 -17.54 -23.09
C LYS A 124 24.27 -18.58 -22.56
N THR A 125 25.54 -18.21 -22.52
CA THR A 125 26.66 -19.10 -22.16
C THR A 125 26.96 -19.14 -20.66
N LYS A 126 26.47 -18.18 -19.86
CA LYS A 126 26.75 -18.10 -18.41
C LYS A 126 25.53 -17.70 -17.59
N GLY A 127 25.36 -18.40 -16.48
CA GLY A 127 24.44 -18.08 -15.38
C GLY A 127 22.97 -18.07 -15.80
N GLY A 128 22.08 -17.97 -14.83
CA GLY A 128 20.66 -17.87 -15.12
C GLY A 128 19.75 -18.56 -14.14
N GLY A 129 18.46 -18.28 -14.31
CA GLY A 129 17.40 -18.99 -13.64
C GLY A 129 16.45 -18.06 -12.92
N LEU A 130 15.24 -18.57 -12.70
CA LEU A 130 14.18 -17.89 -11.98
C LEU A 130 13.83 -18.71 -10.74
N CYS A 131 13.88 -18.07 -9.58
CA CYS A 131 13.40 -18.65 -8.34
C CYS A 131 12.17 -17.92 -7.83
N LEU A 132 11.17 -18.70 -7.48
CA LEU A 132 9.89 -18.24 -6.98
C LEU A 132 9.64 -18.90 -5.63
N TYR A 133 9.51 -18.07 -4.61
CA TYR A 133 9.37 -18.49 -3.22
C TYR A 133 7.96 -18.21 -2.73
N ILE A 134 7.22 -19.26 -2.43
CA ILE A 134 5.83 -19.20 -1.99
C ILE A 134 5.78 -19.31 -0.48
N HIS A 135 5.09 -18.40 0.18
CA HIS A 135 4.94 -18.44 1.63
C HIS A 135 4.01 -19.57 2.07
N ASN A 136 4.49 -20.45 2.96
CA ASN A 136 3.78 -21.67 3.34
C ASN A 136 2.46 -21.40 4.07
N LYS A 137 2.34 -20.27 4.78
CA LYS A 137 1.04 -19.88 5.38
C LYS A 137 0.02 -19.39 4.36
N TRP A 138 0.48 -18.95 3.18
CA TRP A 138 -0.41 -18.48 2.11
C TRP A 138 -0.88 -19.65 1.23
N CYS A 139 0.04 -20.51 0.80
CA CYS A 139 -0.24 -21.62 -0.08
C CYS A 139 0.64 -22.83 0.26
N THR A 140 0.02 -23.97 0.59
CA THR A 140 0.74 -25.23 0.87
C THR A 140 0.79 -26.16 -0.34
N ASN A 141 -0.16 -26.04 -1.27
CA ASN A 141 -0.19 -26.83 -2.49
C ASN A 141 0.16 -25.93 -3.67
N SER A 142 1.43 -25.98 -4.07
CA SER A 142 1.93 -25.26 -5.24
C SER A 142 2.65 -26.21 -6.18
N CYS A 143 2.38 -26.07 -7.48
CA CYS A 143 2.99 -26.91 -8.50
C CYS A 143 3.36 -26.09 -9.74
N VAL A 144 4.48 -26.43 -10.37
CA VAL A 144 4.88 -25.77 -11.62
C VAL A 144 4.10 -26.39 -12.77
N ILE A 145 3.30 -25.59 -13.46
CA ILE A 145 2.49 -26.02 -14.60
C ILE A 145 3.32 -25.97 -15.88
N ASN A 146 4.08 -24.90 -16.05
CA ASN A 146 4.81 -24.66 -17.29
C ASN A 146 6.15 -23.98 -17.00
N ARG A 147 7.14 -24.33 -17.82
CA ARG A 147 8.47 -23.72 -17.87
C ARG A 147 8.80 -23.43 -19.31
N TYR A 148 9.13 -22.18 -19.59
CA TYR A 148 9.52 -21.73 -20.90
C TYR A 148 10.82 -20.94 -20.81
N CYS A 149 11.74 -21.21 -21.71
CA CYS A 149 13.04 -20.55 -21.79
C CYS A 149 13.33 -20.23 -23.25
N SER A 150 13.65 -18.97 -23.51
CA SER A 150 14.03 -18.44 -24.80
C SER A 150 15.14 -17.41 -24.61
N PRO A 151 15.81 -16.95 -25.67
CA PRO A 151 16.88 -15.97 -25.53
C PRO A 151 16.44 -14.67 -24.86
N ASN A 152 15.20 -14.27 -25.13
CA ASN A 152 14.65 -13.00 -24.69
C ASN A 152 13.86 -13.13 -23.38
N VAL A 153 13.22 -14.28 -23.13
CA VAL A 153 12.21 -14.44 -22.08
C VAL A 153 12.37 -15.77 -21.36
N GLU A 154 12.34 -15.69 -20.03
CA GLU A 154 12.28 -16.83 -19.11
C GLU A 154 10.95 -16.75 -18.35
N VAL A 155 10.12 -17.79 -18.44
CA VAL A 155 8.80 -17.85 -17.82
C VAL A 155 8.66 -19.15 -17.04
N MET A 156 8.28 -19.01 -15.77
CA MET A 156 7.83 -20.11 -14.92
C MET A 156 6.40 -19.82 -14.47
N THR A 157 5.50 -20.75 -14.73
CA THR A 157 4.10 -20.65 -14.31
C THR A 157 3.85 -21.61 -13.17
N VAL A 158 3.47 -21.09 -12.00
CA VAL A 158 3.21 -21.88 -10.80
C VAL A 158 1.75 -21.77 -10.41
N MET A 159 1.05 -22.90 -10.36
CA MET A 159 -0.26 -23.00 -9.75
C MET A 159 -0.10 -22.84 -8.25
N CYS A 160 -0.90 -21.96 -7.65
CA CYS A 160 -0.97 -21.81 -6.20
C CYS A 160 -2.43 -21.93 -5.78
N ARG A 161 -2.73 -22.77 -4.79
CA ARG A 161 -4.05 -22.81 -4.14
C ARG A 161 -3.97 -22.20 -2.74
N PRO A 162 -4.26 -20.90 -2.59
CA PRO A 162 -4.25 -20.24 -1.30
C PRO A 162 -5.18 -20.88 -0.26
N PHE A 163 -4.85 -20.73 1.03
CA PHE A 163 -5.62 -21.31 2.14
C PHE A 163 -7.07 -20.82 2.24
N TYR A 164 -7.37 -19.64 1.69
CA TYR A 164 -8.70 -19.03 1.75
C TYR A 164 -9.61 -19.47 0.58
N LEU A 165 -9.08 -20.19 -0.40
CA LEU A 165 -9.91 -20.80 -1.44
C LEU A 165 -10.46 -22.15 -0.91
N PRO A 166 -11.73 -22.50 -1.22
CA PRO A 166 -12.30 -23.79 -0.86
C PRO A 166 -11.41 -24.95 -1.33
N ARG A 167 -11.40 -26.08 -0.60
CA ARG A 167 -10.65 -27.31 -0.93
C ARG A 167 -11.45 -28.26 -1.80
#